data_AF-A0A7M4ASX1-F1
#
_entry.id   AF-A0A7M4ASX1-F1
#
_cell.length_a   1.000
_cell.length_b   1.000
_cell.length_c   1.000
_cell.angle_alpha   90.00
_cell.angle_beta   90.00
_cell.angle_gamma   90.00
#
_symmetry.space_group_name_H-M   'P 1'
#
loop_
_entity.id
_entity.type
_entity.pdbx_description
1 polymer ?
#
loop_
_entity_poly.entity_id
_entity_poly.type
_entity_poly.pdbx_seq_one_letter_code
_entity_poly.pdbx_strand_id
1 'polypeptide(L)'
;TGEVAAYPGRMTLVDNVLRRHETPEFGASSHLANMLLQSKAVDSDKVAILNLRPPTLDGLVDQGDINYISDELDYKLGYAAKGVLQPHEGRLDIVLDEGAFGWEPALYILGPNPMDLIDRAHAIIDAMNTE
;
A
#
# COMPACT_ATOMS: atom_id res chain seq x y z
N THR A 1 -11.94 7.00 -10.25
CA THR A 1 -11.30 7.58 -9.06
C THR A 1 -12.18 8.56 -8.29
N GLY A 2 -13.16 9.25 -8.91
CA GLY A 2 -14.03 10.22 -8.20
C GLY A 2 -14.89 9.64 -7.07
N GLU A 3 -14.97 8.32 -6.93
CA GLU A 3 -15.65 7.61 -5.84
C GLU A 3 -14.73 7.29 -4.64
N VAL A 4 -13.44 7.62 -4.71
CA VAL A 4 -12.46 7.36 -3.66
C VAL A 4 -12.06 8.66 -2.99
N ALA A 5 -12.19 8.73 -1.67
CA ALA A 5 -11.68 9.83 -0.87
C ALA A 5 -10.21 9.61 -0.50
N ALA A 6 -9.39 10.64 -0.60
CA ALA A 6 -7.97 10.62 -0.24
C ALA A 6 -7.53 11.96 0.35
N TYR A 7 -6.40 11.99 1.06
CA TYR A 7 -5.77 13.23 1.49
C TYR A 7 -5.03 13.90 0.31
N PRO A 8 -5.43 15.11 -0.12
CA PRO A 8 -4.69 15.86 -1.12
C PRO A 8 -3.24 16.12 -0.67
N GLY A 9 -2.30 16.04 -1.61
CA GLY A 9 -0.88 16.32 -1.32
C GLY A 9 -0.13 15.23 -0.55
N ARG A 10 -0.79 14.11 -0.20
CA ARG A 10 -0.24 13.01 0.64
C ARG A 10 -0.01 13.44 2.10
N MET A 11 0.39 12.48 2.93
CA MET A 11 0.90 12.75 4.27
C MET A 11 2.43 12.69 4.24
N THR A 12 3.09 13.68 4.82
CA THR A 12 4.56 13.79 4.80
C THR A 12 5.09 14.06 6.20
N LEU A 13 6.32 13.62 6.46
CA LEU A 13 7.04 13.92 7.70
C LEU A 13 7.76 15.26 7.56
N VAL A 14 7.46 16.19 8.47
CA VAL A 14 8.14 17.48 8.59
C VAL A 14 8.51 17.66 10.07
N ASP A 15 9.80 17.83 10.36
CA ASP A 15 10.33 17.93 11.74
C ASP A 15 9.88 16.76 12.65
N ASN A 16 9.93 15.54 12.13
CA ASN A 16 9.44 14.32 12.79
C ASN A 16 7.95 14.33 13.18
N VAL A 17 7.17 15.25 12.60
CA VAL A 17 5.72 15.30 12.77
C VAL A 17 5.05 14.96 11.46
N LEU A 18 4.09 14.03 11.49
CA LEU A 18 3.25 13.74 10.33
C LEU A 18 2.35 14.94 10.05
N ARG A 19 2.52 15.54 8.88
CA ARG A 19 1.71 16.67 8.40
C ARG A 19 0.78 16.21 7.30
N ARG A 20 -0.45 16.73 7.35
CA ARG A 20 -1.40 16.74 6.24
C ARG A 20 -1.58 18.18 5.79
N HIS A 21 -1.66 18.39 4.49
CA HIS A 21 -1.87 19.73 3.93
C HIS A 21 -3.34 20.15 4.02
N GLU A 22 -4.26 19.21 3.78
CA GLU A 22 -5.70 19.48 3.68
C GLU A 22 -6.54 18.33 4.26
N THR A 23 -7.86 18.50 4.29
CA THR A 23 -8.83 17.46 4.67
C THR A 23 -9.05 16.47 3.52
N PRO A 24 -9.55 15.24 3.78
CA PRO A 24 -9.84 14.28 2.72
C PRO A 24 -10.89 14.79 1.73
N GLU A 25 -10.67 14.52 0.45
CA GLU A 25 -11.57 14.87 -0.64
C GLU A 25 -11.71 13.71 -1.64
N PHE A 26 -12.88 13.62 -2.28
CA PHE A 26 -13.14 12.64 -3.33
C PHE A 26 -12.34 12.98 -4.59
N GLY A 27 -11.70 11.98 -5.19
CA GLY A 27 -10.91 12.14 -6.41
C GLY A 27 -9.55 12.84 -6.21
N ALA A 28 -9.13 13.09 -4.96
CA ALA A 28 -7.88 13.79 -4.66
C ALA A 28 -6.59 13.01 -5.00
N SER A 29 -6.68 11.70 -5.21
CA SER A 29 -5.56 10.86 -5.60
C SER A 29 -5.95 10.02 -6.82
N SER A 30 -5.20 10.14 -7.92
CA SER A 30 -5.40 9.29 -9.09
C SER A 30 -4.72 7.94 -8.92
N HIS A 31 -3.46 7.95 -8.50
CA HIS A 31 -2.62 6.76 -8.45
C HIS A 31 -3.13 5.72 -7.44
N LEU A 32 -3.24 6.13 -6.18
CA LEU A 32 -3.65 5.24 -5.10
C LEU A 32 -5.11 4.80 -5.24
N ALA A 33 -6.00 5.68 -5.73
CA ALA A 33 -7.38 5.32 -6.01
C ALA A 33 -7.49 4.29 -7.14
N ASN A 34 -6.68 4.40 -8.20
CA ASN A 34 -6.67 3.38 -9.26
C ASN A 34 -6.20 2.03 -8.74
N MET A 35 -5.19 1.98 -7.87
CA MET A 35 -4.78 0.72 -7.24
C MET A 35 -5.90 0.14 -6.37
N LEU A 36 -6.56 0.94 -5.52
CA LEU A 36 -7.69 0.49 -4.71
C LEU A 36 -8.83 -0.09 -5.56
N LEU A 37 -9.20 0.59 -6.66
CA LEU A 37 -10.27 0.13 -7.53
C LEU A 37 -9.91 -1.18 -8.25
N GLN A 38 -8.66 -1.35 -8.65
CA GLN A 38 -8.15 -2.62 -9.21
C GLN A 38 -8.19 -3.73 -8.16
N SER A 39 -7.68 -3.48 -6.96
CA SER A 39 -7.70 -4.45 -5.85
C SER A 39 -9.13 -4.83 -5.46
N LYS A 40 -10.05 -3.86 -5.42
CA LYS A 40 -11.47 -4.08 -5.11
C LYS A 40 -12.17 -4.95 -6.15
N ALA A 41 -11.75 -4.88 -7.41
CA ALA A 41 -12.29 -5.74 -8.47
C ALA A 41 -11.88 -7.21 -8.31
N VAL A 42 -10.76 -7.48 -7.63
CA VAL A 42 -10.28 -8.83 -7.28
C VAL A 42 -10.90 -9.31 -5.97
N ASP A 43 -10.92 -8.45 -4.96
CA ASP A 43 -11.42 -8.72 -3.61
C ASP A 43 -12.34 -7.56 -3.18
N SER A 44 -13.65 -7.77 -3.29
CA SER A 44 -14.67 -6.73 -3.07
C SER A 44 -14.69 -6.18 -1.64
N ASP A 45 -14.11 -6.92 -0.69
CA ASP A 45 -14.03 -6.48 0.69
C ASP A 45 -12.99 -5.36 0.84
N LYS A 46 -12.04 -5.20 -0.09
CA LYS A 46 -11.01 -4.15 -0.01
C LYS A 46 -11.57 -2.79 -0.43
N VAL A 47 -11.73 -1.90 0.55
CA VAL A 47 -12.29 -0.56 0.36
C VAL A 47 -11.41 0.56 0.93
N ALA A 48 -10.29 0.21 1.56
CA ALA A 48 -9.31 1.15 2.06
C ALA A 48 -7.90 0.72 1.61
N ILE A 49 -7.04 1.71 1.33
CA ILE A 49 -5.67 1.49 0.90
C ILE A 49 -4.73 2.53 1.53
N LEU A 50 -3.51 2.11 1.84
CA LEU A 50 -2.37 2.96 2.19
C LEU A 50 -1.17 2.44 1.42
N ASN A 51 -0.21 3.30 1.06
CA ASN A 51 1.08 2.83 0.58
C ASN A 51 2.21 3.30 1.49
N LEU A 52 3.14 2.40 1.74
CA LEU A 52 4.40 2.66 2.43
C LEU A 52 5.57 2.38 1.48
N ARG A 53 6.76 2.84 1.87
CA ARG A 53 7.99 2.41 1.21
C ARG A 53 8.23 0.94 1.60
N PRO A 54 8.49 0.03 0.64
CA PRO A 54 8.85 -1.35 0.96
C PRO A 54 10.23 -1.42 1.64
N PRO A 55 10.58 -2.53 2.28
CA PRO A 55 11.95 -2.80 2.73
C PRO A 55 12.87 -2.80 1.51
N THR A 56 14.08 -2.27 1.67
CA THR A 56 15.04 -2.18 0.57
C THR A 56 16.43 -2.58 1.02
N LEU A 57 17.08 -3.42 0.22
CA LEU A 57 18.48 -3.80 0.36
C LEU A 57 19.26 -3.29 -0.86
N ASP A 58 20.33 -2.53 -0.62
CA ASP A 58 21.16 -1.92 -1.67
C ASP A 58 20.38 -1.11 -2.74
N GLY A 59 19.29 -0.47 -2.31
CA GLY A 59 18.44 0.38 -3.18
C GLY A 59 17.46 -0.39 -4.06
N LEU A 60 17.36 -1.71 -3.90
CA LEU A 60 16.36 -2.58 -4.52
C LEU A 60 15.37 -3.04 -3.43
N VAL A 61 14.18 -3.47 -3.83
CA VAL A 61 13.23 -4.08 -2.89
C VAL A 61 13.82 -5.35 -2.32
N ASP A 62 13.79 -5.49 -0.99
CA ASP A 62 14.13 -6.76 -0.35
C ASP A 62 12.93 -7.71 -0.43
N GLN A 63 12.97 -8.60 -1.41
CA GLN A 63 11.91 -9.59 -1.61
C GLN A 63 11.88 -10.61 -0.47
N GLY A 64 13.00 -10.85 0.22
CA GLY A 64 13.08 -11.72 1.39
C GLY A 64 12.19 -11.22 2.51
N ASP A 65 12.36 -9.94 2.88
CA ASP A 65 11.56 -9.28 3.91
C ASP A 65 10.07 -9.25 3.54
N ILE A 66 9.75 -8.95 2.28
CA ILE A 66 8.36 -8.94 1.82
C ILE A 66 7.72 -10.32 1.97
N ASN A 67 8.43 -11.38 1.59
CA ASN A 67 7.93 -12.75 1.75
C ASN A 67 7.78 -13.11 3.23
N TYR A 68 8.75 -12.73 4.07
CA TYR A 68 8.68 -12.93 5.52
C TYR A 68 7.46 -12.24 6.13
N ILE A 69 7.23 -10.96 5.82
CA ILE A 69 6.04 -10.21 6.27
C ILE A 69 4.75 -10.89 5.81
N SER A 70 4.72 -11.36 4.56
CA SER A 70 3.56 -12.06 4.00
C SER A 70 3.26 -13.35 4.77
N ASP A 71 4.28 -14.13 5.10
CA ASP A 71 4.14 -15.41 5.80
C ASP A 71 3.81 -15.21 7.29
N GLU A 72 4.55 -14.36 8.00
CA GLU A 72 4.39 -14.09 9.43
C GLU A 72 3.00 -13.54 9.76
N LEU A 73 2.46 -12.66 8.91
CA LEU A 73 1.15 -12.05 9.11
C LEU A 73 0.00 -12.84 8.43
N ASP A 74 0.30 -13.95 7.76
CA ASP A 74 -0.59 -14.66 6.82
C ASP A 74 -1.28 -13.68 5.83
N TYR A 75 -0.56 -12.67 5.33
CA TYR A 75 -1.09 -11.76 4.32
C TYR A 75 -0.94 -12.36 2.93
N LYS A 76 -1.94 -12.17 2.07
CA LYS A 76 -1.86 -12.58 0.67
C LYS A 76 -1.27 -11.45 -0.17
N LEU A 77 -0.08 -11.72 -0.70
CA LEU A 77 0.70 -10.83 -1.55
C LEU A 77 0.28 -10.95 -3.01
N GLY A 78 -0.05 -9.81 -3.62
CA GLY A 78 -0.10 -9.64 -5.06
C GLY A 78 1.03 -8.73 -5.56
N TYR A 79 1.13 -8.61 -6.87
CA TYR A 79 2.17 -7.80 -7.52
C TYR A 79 1.55 -6.74 -8.43
N ALA A 80 2.24 -5.63 -8.59
CA ALA A 80 1.90 -4.59 -9.54
C ALA A 80 3.13 -4.18 -10.34
N ALA A 81 2.89 -3.70 -11.56
CA ALA A 81 3.91 -3.11 -12.40
C ALA A 81 3.48 -1.70 -12.79
N LYS A 82 4.19 -0.68 -12.29
CA LYS A 82 3.92 0.74 -12.60
C LYS A 82 2.46 1.13 -12.29
N GLY A 83 1.96 0.72 -11.13
CA GLY A 83 0.59 1.02 -10.69
C GLY A 83 -0.52 0.18 -11.31
N VAL A 84 -0.18 -0.83 -12.12
CA VAL A 84 -1.14 -1.77 -12.69
C VAL A 84 -1.04 -3.10 -11.94
N LEU A 85 -2.14 -3.52 -11.32
CA LEU A 85 -2.23 -4.78 -10.60
C LEU A 85 -2.08 -5.94 -11.60
N GLN A 86 -1.19 -6.89 -11.28
CA GLN A 86 -1.05 -8.13 -12.04
C GLN A 86 -2.21 -9.08 -11.73
N PRO A 87 -2.50 -10.07 -12.61
CA PRO A 87 -3.55 -11.04 -12.37
C PRO A 87 -3.40 -11.73 -11.00
N HIS A 88 -4.47 -11.69 -10.21
CA HIS A 88 -4.55 -12.27 -8.87
C HIS A 88 -5.98 -12.76 -8.64
N GLU A 89 -6.15 -13.78 -7.79
CA GLU A 89 -7.47 -14.34 -7.46
C GLU A 89 -7.66 -14.46 -5.95
N GLY A 90 -8.87 -14.15 -5.49
CA GLY A 90 -9.25 -14.29 -4.09
C GLY A 90 -8.70 -13.18 -3.19
N ARG A 91 -8.37 -13.55 -1.95
CA ARG A 91 -7.92 -12.62 -0.90
C ARG A 91 -6.65 -11.87 -1.34
N LEU A 92 -6.66 -10.55 -1.16
CA LEU A 92 -5.53 -9.67 -1.51
C LEU A 92 -5.28 -8.64 -0.41
N ASP A 93 -4.26 -8.84 0.43
CA ASP A 93 -4.02 -7.98 1.59
C ASP A 93 -2.92 -6.95 1.38
N ILE A 94 -1.87 -7.33 0.65
CA ILE A 94 -0.77 -6.44 0.28
C ILE A 94 -0.45 -6.58 -1.20
N VAL A 95 0.03 -5.51 -1.81
CA VAL A 95 0.49 -5.50 -3.21
C VAL A 95 1.87 -4.85 -3.24
N LEU A 96 2.84 -5.54 -3.84
CA LEU A 96 4.16 -4.97 -4.09
C LEU A 96 4.27 -4.46 -5.53
N ASP A 97 4.64 -3.20 -5.68
CA ASP A 97 5.20 -2.66 -6.93
C ASP A 97 6.70 -2.47 -6.71
N GLU A 98 7.51 -3.30 -7.38
CA GLU A 98 8.96 -3.35 -7.21
C GLU A 98 9.68 -2.08 -7.69
N GLY A 99 8.96 -1.17 -8.34
CA GLY A 99 9.60 -0.02 -8.96
C GLY A 99 10.04 -0.32 -10.40
N ALA A 100 10.48 0.74 -11.07
CA ALA A 100 11.16 0.66 -12.36
C ALA A 100 11.98 1.93 -12.55
N PHE A 101 12.71 2.05 -13.67
CA PHE A 101 13.36 3.30 -14.01
C PHE A 101 12.34 4.47 -14.05
N GLY A 102 12.54 5.47 -13.18
CA GLY A 102 11.64 6.62 -13.01
C GLY A 102 10.35 6.32 -12.26
N TRP A 103 10.23 5.16 -11.61
CA TRP A 103 9.06 4.74 -10.86
C TRP A 103 9.50 4.19 -9.49
N GLU A 104 9.09 4.86 -8.42
CA GLU A 104 9.48 4.46 -7.07
C GLU A 104 8.77 3.16 -6.64
N PRO A 105 9.47 2.26 -5.94
CA PRO A 105 8.84 1.09 -5.33
C PRO A 105 7.79 1.48 -4.29
N ALA A 106 6.71 0.70 -4.19
CA ALA A 106 5.64 0.94 -3.25
C ALA A 106 5.05 -0.38 -2.72
N LEU A 107 4.87 -0.47 -1.41
CA LEU A 107 4.07 -1.52 -0.78
C LEU A 107 2.68 -0.96 -0.48
N TYR A 108 1.67 -1.45 -1.19
CA TYR A 108 0.28 -1.12 -0.93
C TYR A 108 -0.29 -2.08 0.11
N ILE A 109 -1.00 -1.55 1.08
CA ILE A 109 -1.67 -2.27 2.16
C ILE A 109 -3.16 -2.05 1.95
N LEU A 110 -3.92 -3.13 1.94
CA LEU A 110 -5.35 -3.13 1.68
C LEU A 110 -6.10 -3.53 2.95
N GLY A 111 -7.24 -2.88 3.18
CA GLY A 111 -8.09 -3.14 4.33
C GLY A 111 -9.58 -3.08 3.98
N PRO A 112 -10.43 -3.77 4.76
CA PRO A 112 -11.87 -3.72 4.60
C PRO A 112 -12.52 -2.46 5.18
N ASN A 113 -11.75 -1.66 5.91
CA ASN A 113 -12.10 -0.32 6.35
C ASN A 113 -10.81 0.43 6.76
N PRO A 114 -10.87 1.75 6.98
CA PRO A 114 -9.68 2.51 7.38
C PRO A 114 -9.08 2.13 8.73
N MET A 115 -9.85 1.62 9.70
CA MET A 115 -9.32 1.24 11.00
C MET A 115 -8.46 -0.03 10.87
N ASP A 116 -9.02 -1.08 10.27
CA ASP A 116 -8.31 -2.33 10.02
C ASP A 116 -7.07 -2.12 9.14
N LEU A 117 -7.13 -1.16 8.20
CA LEU A 117 -5.99 -0.78 7.38
C LEU A 117 -4.83 -0.23 8.22
N ILE A 118 -5.12 0.60 9.22
CA ILE A 118 -4.09 1.17 10.11
C ILE A 118 -3.50 0.09 11.01
N ASP A 119 -4.33 -0.81 11.55
CA ASP A 119 -3.85 -1.95 12.34
C ASP A 119 -2.90 -2.85 11.52
N ARG A 120 -3.27 -3.16 10.27
CA ARG A 120 -2.41 -3.88 9.32
C ARG A 120 -1.10 -3.15 9.04
N ALA A 121 -1.15 -1.83 8.88
CA ALA A 121 0.03 -1.02 8.65
C ALA A 121 0.99 -1.05 9.84
N HIS A 122 0.47 -1.00 11.07
CA HIS A 122 1.28 -1.18 12.28
C HIS A 122 1.93 -2.56 12.33
N ALA A 123 1.16 -3.63 12.10
CA ALA A 123 1.70 -4.99 12.09
C ALA A 123 2.83 -5.18 11.06
N ILE A 124 2.68 -4.60 9.86
CA ILE A 124 3.72 -4.61 8.83
C ILE A 124 4.97 -3.84 9.27
N ILE A 125 4.80 -2.65 9.85
CA ILE A 125 5.93 -1.84 10.34
C ILE A 125 6.68 -2.58 11.47
N ASP A 126 5.95 -3.22 12.38
CA ASP A 126 6.57 -3.98 13.46
C ASP A 126 7.36 -5.19 12.92
N ALA A 127 6.81 -5.91 11.93
CA ALA A 127 7.51 -6.98 11.24
C ALA A 127 8.78 -6.49 10.51
N MET A 128 8.73 -5.31 9.89
CA MET A 128 9.89 -4.68 9.24
C MET A 128 11.03 -4.30 10.21
N ASN A 129 10.70 -4.00 11.48
CA ASN A 129 11.68 -3.57 12.49
C ASN A 129 12.30 -4.74 13.28
N THR A 130 11.90 -5.98 12.99
CA THR A 130 12.35 -7.16 13.73
C THR A 130 13.67 -7.74 13.18
N GLU A 131 14.23 -7.12 12.12
CA GLU A 131 15.57 -7.41 11.57
C GLU A 131 16.63 -6.34 11.92
#